data_AF-A0A0A9YZC5-F1
#
_entry.id   AF-A0A0A9YZC5-F1
#
_cell.length_a   1.000
_cell.length_b   1.000
_cell.length_c   1.000
_cell.angle_alpha   90.00
_cell.angle_beta   90.00
_cell.angle_gamma   90.00
#
_symmetry.space_group_name_H-M   'P 1'
#
loop_
_entity.id
_entity.type
_entity.pdbx_description
1 polymer ?
#
loop_
_entity_poly.entity_id
_entity_poly.type
_entity_poly.pdbx_seq_one_letter_code
_entity_poly.pdbx_strand_id
1 'polypeptide(L)'
;FTDDATRYASAFEINNKTNVNLALLNYLAEIRKLKGPNTKIGEIRTDGGTEFRTIEMKSILGRENIGITVCEPSTPQHNACAERLNRELEEKIRVNLISSGMPNHFW
;
A
#
# COMPACT_ATOMS: atom_id res chain seq x y z
N PHE A 1 1.18 1.70 0.51
CA PHE A 1 2.02 1.54 -0.69
C PHE A 1 3.41 2.04 -0.37
N THR A 2 4.45 1.30 -0.76
CA THR A 2 5.85 1.64 -0.51
C THR A 2 6.61 1.66 -1.82
N ASP A 3 7.31 2.74 -2.10
CA ASP A 3 8.21 2.86 -3.25
C ASP A 3 9.54 2.15 -2.94
N ASP A 4 9.93 1.19 -3.78
CA ASP A 4 11.11 0.35 -3.51
C ASP A 4 12.42 1.14 -3.62
N ALA A 5 12.47 2.15 -4.50
CA ALA A 5 13.67 2.96 -4.73
C ALA A 5 13.93 3.97 -3.60
N THR A 6 12.90 4.75 -3.23
CA THR A 6 13.05 5.84 -2.25
C THR A 6 12.67 5.45 -0.83
N ARG A 7 12.03 4.29 -0.65
CA ARG A 7 11.40 3.86 0.62
C ARG A 7 10.29 4.81 1.11
N TYR A 8 9.86 5.76 0.28
CA TYR A 8 8.69 6.58 0.57
C TYR A 8 7.46 5.69 0.67
N ALA A 9 6.66 5.88 1.70
CA ALA A 9 5.49 5.07 1.93
C ALA A 9 4.29 5.91 2.38
N SER A 10 3.13 5.56 1.83
CA SER A 10 1.84 6.13 2.20
C SER A 10 0.91 5.02 2.68
N ALA A 11 0.29 5.23 3.83
CA ALA A 11 -0.74 4.36 4.38
C ALA A 11 -2.13 4.98 4.13
N PHE A 12 -3.10 4.16 3.76
CA PHE A 12 -4.48 4.57 3.51
C PHE A 12 -5.41 3.70 4.33
N GLU A 13 -6.34 4.32 5.03
CA GLU A 13 -7.39 3.61 5.75
C GLU A 13 -8.40 3.02 4.74
N ILE A 14 -8.76 1.76 4.93
CA ILE A 14 -9.75 1.06 4.11
C ILE A 14 -10.70 0.26 5.01
N ASN A 15 -12.00 0.39 4.75
CA ASN A 15 -13.02 -0.34 5.49
C ASN A 15 -13.21 -1.80 5.04
N ASN A 16 -12.78 -2.11 3.81
CA ASN A 16 -12.88 -3.44 3.22
C ASN A 16 -11.63 -3.71 2.38
N LYS A 17 -11.11 -4.95 2.41
CA LYS A 17 -9.97 -5.37 1.59
C LYS A 17 -10.18 -5.14 0.09
N THR A 18 -11.43 -5.19 -0.41
CA THR A 18 -11.70 -4.89 -1.82
C THR A 18 -11.50 -3.43 -2.20
N ASN A 19 -11.47 -2.51 -1.22
CA ASN A 19 -11.30 -1.08 -1.43
C ASN A 19 -9.83 -0.66 -1.69
N VAL A 20 -8.91 -1.62 -1.82
CA VAL A 20 -7.50 -1.33 -2.18
C VAL A 20 -7.40 -0.62 -3.53
N ASN A 21 -8.36 -0.82 -4.43
CA ASN A 21 -8.49 -0.05 -5.67
C ASN A 21 -8.65 1.47 -5.42
N LEU A 22 -9.47 1.86 -4.45
CA LEU A 22 -9.65 3.27 -4.06
C LEU A 22 -8.38 3.83 -3.41
N ALA A 23 -7.74 3.02 -2.55
CA ALA A 23 -6.45 3.40 -1.96
C ALA A 23 -5.38 3.64 -3.05
N LEU A 24 -5.35 2.82 -4.11
CA LEU A 24 -4.42 3.01 -5.23
C LEU A 24 -4.69 4.32 -5.98
N LEU A 25 -5.95 4.69 -6.21
CA LEU A 25 -6.29 5.98 -6.83
C LEU A 25 -5.83 7.17 -5.98
N ASN A 26 -6.04 7.10 -4.66
CA ASN A 26 -5.56 8.12 -3.74
C ASN A 26 -4.04 8.22 -3.73
N TYR A 27 -3.35 7.08 -3.74
CA TYR A 27 -1.89 7.03 -3.83
C TYR A 27 -1.35 7.67 -5.12
N LEU A 28 -1.96 7.35 -6.26
CA LEU A 28 -1.59 7.96 -7.55
C LEU A 28 -1.77 9.48 -7.52
N ALA A 29 -2.87 9.97 -6.95
CA ALA A 29 -3.13 11.39 -6.82
C ALA A 29 -2.09 12.08 -5.90
N GLU A 30 -1.76 11.47 -4.76
CA GLU A 30 -0.75 11.96 -3.83
C GLU A 30 0.64 12.04 -4.48
N ILE A 31 1.08 10.96 -5.12
CA ILE A 31 2.39 10.93 -5.78
C ILE A 31 2.48 11.90 -6.95
N ARG A 32 1.41 12.08 -7.72
CA ARG A 32 1.38 13.08 -8.80
C ARG A 32 1.39 14.51 -8.28
N LYS A 33 0.77 14.75 -7.12
CA LYS A 33 0.87 16.05 -6.45
C LYS A 33 2.30 16.33 -5.96
N LEU A 34 2.99 15.30 -5.45
CA LEU A 34 4.34 15.44 -4.89
C LEU A 34 5.46 15.48 -5.96
N LYS A 35 5.42 14.58 -6.94
CA LYS A 35 6.48 14.38 -7.93
C LYS A 35 6.15 14.97 -9.31
N GLY A 36 4.91 15.38 -9.52
CA GLY A 36 4.42 16.02 -10.75
C GLY A 36 3.36 15.19 -11.49
N PRO A 37 2.47 15.84 -12.29
CA PRO A 37 1.28 15.20 -12.87
C PRO A 37 1.60 14.06 -13.85
N ASN A 38 2.79 14.08 -14.45
CA ASN A 38 3.24 13.06 -15.39
C ASN A 38 3.90 11.84 -14.72
N THR A 39 3.92 11.78 -13.38
CA THR A 39 4.49 10.65 -12.65
C THR A 39 3.71 9.38 -12.95
N LYS A 40 4.44 8.33 -13.35
CA LYS A 40 3.89 7.00 -13.64
C LYS A 40 4.46 5.97 -12.67
N ILE A 41 3.63 5.01 -12.34
CA ILE A 41 4.02 3.78 -11.64
C ILE A 41 4.17 2.71 -12.71
N GLY A 42 5.32 2.03 -12.76
CA GLY A 42 5.54 0.97 -13.76
C GLY A 42 4.97 -0.38 -13.31
N GLU A 43 5.11 -0.71 -12.03
CA GLU A 43 4.80 -2.03 -11.50
C GLU A 43 4.32 -1.92 -10.04
N ILE A 44 3.36 -2.77 -9.68
CA ILE A 44 2.97 -3.04 -8.29
C ILE A 44 3.37 -4.48 -7.97
N ARG A 45 4.09 -4.65 -6.86
CA ARG A 45 4.44 -5.95 -6.30
C ARG A 45 3.50 -6.28 -5.15
N THR A 46 2.92 -7.47 -5.18
CA THR A 46 1.97 -7.98 -4.18
C THR A 46 2.30 -9.42 -3.82
N ASP A 47 1.91 -9.89 -2.64
CA ASP A 47 1.93 -11.29 -2.21
C ASP A 47 0.89 -12.19 -2.93
N GLY A 48 0.13 -11.62 -3.88
CA GLY A 48 -0.87 -12.36 -4.65
C GLY A 48 -2.26 -12.34 -4.04
N GLY A 49 -2.50 -11.46 -3.06
CA GLY A 49 -3.82 -11.18 -2.48
C GLY A 49 -4.92 -11.03 -3.52
N THR A 50 -6.11 -11.53 -3.19
CA THR A 50 -7.27 -11.54 -4.11
C THR A 50 -7.84 -10.15 -4.36
N GLU A 51 -7.58 -9.19 -3.46
CA GLU A 51 -7.95 -7.79 -3.59
C GLU A 51 -7.37 -7.12 -4.84
N PHE A 52 -6.21 -7.58 -5.32
CA PHE A 52 -5.59 -7.06 -6.55
C PHE A 52 -6.14 -7.69 -7.82
N ARG A 53 -7.02 -8.71 -7.69
CA ARG A 53 -7.56 -9.48 -8.82
C ARG A 53 -8.98 -9.04 -9.23
N THR A 54 -9.55 -8.06 -8.54
CA THR A 54 -10.90 -7.53 -8.82
C THR A 54 -10.98 -6.86 -10.21
N ILE A 55 -12.19 -6.76 -10.75
CA ILE A 55 -12.43 -6.16 -12.07
C ILE A 55 -12.07 -4.68 -12.05
N GLU A 56 -12.42 -4.00 -10.97
CA GLU A 56 -12.15 -2.59 -10.73
C GLU A 56 -10.65 -2.33 -10.66
N MET A 57 -9.90 -3.18 -9.95
CA MET A 57 -8.44 -3.07 -9.90
C MET A 57 -7.83 -3.25 -11.29
N LYS A 58 -8.22 -4.29 -12.03
CA LYS A 58 -7.74 -4.53 -13.41
C LYS A 58 -8.01 -3.35 -14.33
N SER A 59 -9.18 -2.71 -14.21
CA SER A 59 -9.53 -1.51 -14.98
C SER A 59 -8.57 -0.35 -14.70
N ILE A 60 -8.25 -0.10 -13.42
CA ILE A 60 -7.32 0.96 -13.02
C ILE A 60 -5.91 0.67 -13.55
N LEU A 61 -5.43 -0.56 -13.38
CA LEU A 61 -4.09 -0.95 -13.84
C LEU A 61 -3.94 -0.82 -15.35
N GLY A 62 -4.96 -1.24 -16.11
CA GLY A 62 -4.98 -1.08 -17.57
C GLY A 62 -4.99 0.40 -17.98
N ARG A 63 -5.82 1.23 -17.34
CA ARG A 63 -5.91 2.67 -17.63
C ARG A 63 -4.61 3.41 -17.33
N GLU A 64 -3.92 3.02 -16.25
CA GLU A 64 -2.68 3.64 -15.80
C GLU A 64 -1.43 2.96 -16.40
N ASN A 65 -1.60 1.88 -17.16
CA ASN A 65 -0.55 1.03 -17.73
C ASN A 65 0.46 0.52 -16.68
N ILE A 66 -0.07 0.00 -15.57
CA ILE A 66 0.69 -0.52 -14.42
C ILE A 66 0.71 -2.05 -14.49
N GLY A 67 1.90 -2.64 -14.42
CA GLY A 67 2.07 -4.09 -14.28
C GLY A 67 1.79 -4.59 -12.86
N ILE A 68 1.30 -5.82 -12.73
CA ILE A 68 1.29 -6.55 -11.46
C ILE A 68 2.31 -7.67 -11.51
N THR A 69 3.16 -7.72 -10.49
CA THR A 69 4.04 -8.85 -10.22
C THR A 69 3.66 -9.46 -8.88
N VAL A 70 3.27 -10.74 -8.91
CA VAL A 70 3.03 -11.52 -7.69
C VAL A 70 4.37 -12.05 -7.19
N CYS A 71 4.72 -11.71 -5.97
CA CYS A 71 5.93 -12.20 -5.33
C CYS A 71 5.72 -13.67 -4.94
N GLU A 72 6.67 -14.52 -5.33
CA GLU A 72 6.65 -15.92 -4.91
C GLU A 72 6.79 -15.97 -3.37
N PRO A 73 6.05 -16.85 -2.66
CA PRO A 73 6.14 -17.02 -1.20
C PRO A 73 7.56 -17.23 -0.67
N SER A 74 8.48 -17.69 -1.53
CA SER A 74 9.89 -17.96 -1.23
C SER A 74 10.86 -16.83 -1.62
N THR A 75 10.37 -15.68 -2.06
CA THR A 75 11.15 -14.41 -2.19
C THR A 75 10.67 -13.34 -1.21
N PRO A 76 10.90 -13.50 0.11
CA PRO A 76 10.49 -12.52 1.11
C PRO A 76 11.02 -11.13 0.81
N GLN A 77 12.19 -10.98 0.19
CA GLN A 77 12.83 -9.67 0.02
C GLN A 77 11.96 -8.65 -0.73
N HIS A 78 11.11 -9.10 -1.67
CA HIS A 78 10.31 -8.20 -2.50
C HIS A 78 9.09 -7.63 -1.76
N ASN A 79 8.46 -8.39 -0.85
CA ASN A 79 7.37 -7.88 -0.01
C ASN A 79 7.84 -7.45 1.38
N ALA A 80 9.03 -7.89 1.82
CA ALA A 80 9.56 -7.66 3.16
C ALA A 80 9.69 -6.18 3.49
N CYS A 81 9.93 -5.31 2.51
CA CYS A 81 9.96 -3.87 2.79
C CYS A 81 8.59 -3.33 3.19
N ALA A 82 7.53 -3.73 2.48
CA ALA A 82 6.18 -3.32 2.81
C ALA A 82 5.71 -3.97 4.13
N GLU A 83 5.95 -5.28 4.29
CA GLU A 83 5.59 -6.02 5.51
C GLU A 83 6.28 -5.48 6.76
N ARG A 84 7.60 -5.24 6.69
CA ARG A 84 8.37 -4.68 7.81
C ARG A 84 7.87 -3.30 8.20
N LEU A 85 7.57 -2.44 7.22
CA LEU A 85 7.03 -1.12 7.50
C LEU A 85 5.64 -1.20 8.12
N ASN A 86 4.76 -2.08 7.63
CA ASN A 86 3.43 -2.28 8.19
C ASN A 86 3.53 -2.69 9.67
N ARG A 87 4.43 -3.64 9.97
CA ARG A 87 4.68 -4.07 11.35
C ARG A 87 5.24 -2.94 12.21
N GLU A 88 6.19 -2.16 11.70
CA GLU A 88 6.77 -1.02 12.42
C GLU A 88 5.70 0.06 12.72
N LEU A 89 4.81 0.33 11.75
CA LEU A 89 3.70 1.26 11.93
C LEU A 89 2.73 0.77 13.01
N GLU A 90 2.34 -0.50 12.95
CA GLU A 90 1.45 -1.10 13.95
C GLU A 90 2.06 -1.03 15.36
N GLU A 91 3.33 -1.40 15.50
CA GLU A 91 4.05 -1.35 16.78
C GLU A 91 4.13 0.09 17.32
N LYS A 92 4.47 1.07 16.47
CA LYS A 92 4.55 2.48 16.88
C LYS A 92 3.19 3.08 17.24
N ILE A 93 2.15 2.80 16.46
CA ILE A 93 0.78 3.26 16.75
C ILE A 93 0.34 2.71 18.10
N ARG A 94 0.56 1.41 18.34
CA ARG A 94 0.25 0.77 19.62
C ARG A 94 0.97 1.43 20.79
N VAL A 95 2.28 1.64 20.68
CA VAL A 95 3.08 2.30 21.73
C VAL A 95 2.58 3.72 21.99
N ASN A 96 2.27 4.48 20.94
CA ASN A 96 1.76 5.85 21.07
C ASN A 96 0.39 5.88 21.77
N LEU A 97 -0.53 4.98 21.43
CA LEU A 97 -1.84 4.86 22.09
C LEU A 97 -1.71 4.52 23.58
N ILE A 98 -0.83 3.57 23.94
CA ILE A 98 -0.54 3.24 25.34
C ILE A 98 0.04 4.45 26.08
N SER A 99 1.04 5.11 25.50
CA SER A 99 1.76 6.23 26.14
C SER A 99 0.87 7.46 26.37
N SER A 100 -0.13 7.66 25.51
CA SER A 100 -1.10 8.76 25.63
C SER A 100 -2.26 8.45 26.58
N GLY A 101 -2.31 7.25 27.16
CA GLY A 101 -3.40 6.82 28.03
C GLY A 101 -4.73 6.62 27.30
N MET A 102 -4.70 6.38 25.99
CA MET A 102 -5.91 6.22 25.19
C MET A 102 -6.64 4.91 25.55
N PRO A 103 -7.97 4.94 25.66
CA PRO A 103 -8.76 3.73 25.87
C PRO A 103 -8.54 2.67 24.79
N ASN A 104 -8.64 1.39 25.18
CA ASN A 104 -8.44 0.25 24.29
C ASN A 104 -9.44 0.17 23.11
N HIS A 105 -10.52 0.93 23.11
CA HIS A 105 -11.48 0.94 21.99
C HIS A 105 -11.00 1.77 20.78
N PHE A 106 -9.88 2.48 20.90
CA PHE A 106 -9.18 3.14 19.79
C PHE A 106 -8.15 2.23 19.11
N TRP A 107 -8.05 0.97 19.55
CA TRP A 107 -7.20 -0.06 18.97
C TRP A 107 -8.02 -0.88 17.97
#